data_AF-A0A6N6VMB1-F1
#
_entry.id   AF-A0A6N6VMB1-F1
#
_cell.length_a   1.000
_cell.length_b   1.000
_cell.length_c   1.000
_cell.angle_alpha   90.00
_cell.angle_beta   90.00
_cell.angle_gamma   90.00
#
_symmetry.space_group_name_H-M   'P 1'
#
loop_
_entity.id
_entity.type
_entity.pdbx_description
1 polymer ?
#
loop_
_entity_poly.entity_id
_entity_poly.type
_entity_poly.pdbx_seq_one_letter_code
_entity_poly.pdbx_strand_id
1 'polypeptide(L)'
;MSDVTSEAPTRRSRFLGGVAPFVSAWLLAFAADGVLSTLDDLSMGLGAFHGLTLLREIVAAIVLAFAVFVALILVFVPQVPKRIFVLPAVYAFWANLWGWPLAATAGQPLSSLPLDFIQIALAALALYQVRKLSGRFLLRATDLPVKTHLVRRTFIALGVVFLGLLVAMPIVGAKLVASAVEEHTGGYIDFTSKGIEAHESVFTKDGKTVRLIGMIHIGEGRFYRDLFASFPSDALVLVEGVSDEKGLLKGKFSYNHIAGALGLAEQSGIQAEWMAKKAGETAQKPAADAAVPQVSNVIRADIDISDFSAKTVDFLREVGELYSAPSIWVAWRRIQSMSDRYTDKDVSAIYVELIDKRNAKLISTFDKNAGGCATVVIPWGAEHMPGIEKALRARGYVFQSRHALNVVEYAALF
;
A
#
# COMPACT_ATOMS: atom_id res chain seq x y z
N MET A 1 65.06 -39.45 0.36
CA MET A 1 65.01 -38.11 -0.26
C MET A 1 63.59 -37.86 -0.74
N SER A 2 62.78 -37.25 0.10
CA SER A 2 61.45 -36.75 -0.23
C SER A 2 61.20 -35.60 0.74
N ASP A 3 61.57 -34.39 0.30
CA ASP A 3 61.40 -33.15 1.05
C ASP A 3 59.91 -32.86 1.12
N VAL A 4 59.29 -33.21 2.25
CA VAL A 4 57.94 -32.78 2.60
C VAL A 4 58.08 -31.35 3.09
N THR A 5 58.00 -30.40 2.16
CA THR A 5 57.82 -28.99 2.51
C THR A 5 56.48 -28.84 3.20
N SER A 6 56.49 -28.82 4.53
CA SER A 6 55.33 -28.45 5.32
C SER A 6 55.00 -26.99 5.02
N GLU A 7 54.11 -26.74 4.06
CA GLU A 7 53.55 -25.41 3.85
C GLU A 7 52.92 -24.95 5.16
N ALA A 8 53.55 -23.95 5.79
CA ALA A 8 53.03 -23.36 7.02
C ALA A 8 51.57 -22.90 6.77
N PRO A 9 50.63 -23.21 7.68
CA PRO A 9 49.24 -22.87 7.48
C PRO A 9 49.11 -21.36 7.26
N THR A 10 48.74 -20.98 6.04
CA THR A 10 48.56 -19.58 5.65
C THR A 10 47.53 -18.95 6.57
N ARG A 11 48.00 -18.10 7.49
CA ARG A 11 47.18 -17.42 8.49
C ARG A 11 46.10 -16.61 7.78
N ARG A 12 44.85 -17.11 7.80
CA ARG A 12 43.70 -16.39 7.24
C ARG A 12 43.49 -15.09 8.00
N SER A 13 43.01 -14.06 7.30
CA SER A 13 42.77 -12.75 7.92
C SER A 13 41.77 -12.86 9.08
N ARG A 14 41.99 -12.08 10.14
CA ARG A 14 41.08 -12.03 11.30
C ARG A 14 39.63 -11.72 10.89
N PHE A 15 39.45 -10.93 9.83
CA PHE A 15 38.14 -10.64 9.23
C PHE A 15 37.38 -11.89 8.79
N LEU A 16 38.03 -12.80 8.03
CA LEU A 16 37.41 -14.06 7.62
C LEU A 16 37.10 -14.97 8.83
N GLY A 17 37.90 -14.83 9.90
CA GLY A 17 37.65 -15.45 11.21
C GLY A 17 36.30 -15.07 11.82
N GLY A 18 35.80 -13.85 11.59
CA GLY A 18 34.47 -13.40 12.03
C GLY A 18 33.36 -13.69 11.02
N VAL A 19 33.64 -13.62 9.72
CA VAL A 19 32.61 -13.83 8.68
C VAL A 19 32.06 -15.27 8.69
N ALA A 20 32.93 -16.28 8.77
CA ALA A 20 32.51 -17.68 8.73
C ALA A 20 31.55 -18.08 9.88
N PRO A 21 31.82 -17.77 11.15
CA PRO A 21 30.88 -18.06 12.23
C PRO A 21 29.62 -17.20 12.13
N PHE A 22 29.71 -15.95 11.66
CA PHE A 22 28.53 -15.10 11.47
C PHE A 22 27.52 -15.69 10.48
N VAL A 23 27.96 -16.04 9.26
CA VAL A 23 27.05 -16.64 8.26
C VAL A 23 26.51 -18.01 8.69
N SER A 24 27.27 -18.75 9.51
CA SER A 24 26.83 -20.02 10.08
C SER A 24 25.77 -19.82 11.15
N ALA A 25 25.96 -18.84 12.04
CA ALA A 25 24.99 -18.48 13.08
C ALA A 25 23.68 -17.99 12.47
N TRP A 26 23.76 -17.17 11.42
CA TRP A 26 22.57 -16.75 10.68
C TRP A 26 21.83 -17.94 10.04
N LEU A 27 22.53 -18.89 9.43
CA LEU A 27 21.89 -20.08 8.85
C LEU A 27 21.19 -20.94 9.91
N LEU A 28 21.75 -21.05 11.12
CA LEU A 28 21.10 -21.72 12.24
C LEU A 28 19.84 -20.96 12.70
N ALA A 29 19.92 -19.63 12.81
CA ALA A 29 18.75 -18.81 13.14
C ALA A 29 17.66 -18.95 12.07
N PHE A 30 18.03 -18.95 10.78
CA PHE A 30 17.13 -19.16 9.65
C PHE A 30 16.44 -20.53 9.69
N ALA A 31 17.16 -21.58 10.09
CA ALA A 31 16.59 -22.91 10.30
C ALA A 31 15.64 -22.94 11.50
N ALA A 32 16.03 -22.32 12.61
CA ALA A 32 15.24 -22.25 13.83
C ALA A 32 13.93 -21.49 13.60
N ASP A 33 13.98 -20.39 12.85
CA ASP A 33 12.83 -19.60 12.44
C ASP A 33 11.80 -20.47 11.68
N GLY A 34 12.21 -21.16 10.61
CA GLY A 34 11.30 -22.02 9.85
C GLY A 34 10.67 -23.14 10.68
N VAL A 35 11.44 -23.73 11.62
CA VAL A 35 10.91 -24.74 12.56
C VAL A 35 9.92 -24.13 13.54
N LEU A 36 10.23 -22.96 14.13
CA LEU A 36 9.35 -22.27 15.06
C LEU A 36 8.06 -21.82 14.38
N SER A 37 8.14 -21.28 13.16
CA SER A 37 6.96 -20.91 12.36
C SER A 37 6.07 -22.10 12.07
N THR A 38 6.64 -23.23 11.63
CA THR A 38 5.88 -24.46 11.41
C THR A 38 5.17 -24.93 12.68
N LEU A 39 5.86 -24.91 13.82
CA LEU A 39 5.28 -25.35 15.10
C LEU A 39 4.19 -24.40 15.59
N ASP A 40 4.38 -23.09 15.46
CA ASP A 40 3.39 -22.06 15.83
C ASP A 40 2.11 -22.23 14.98
N ASP A 41 2.25 -22.31 13.65
CA ASP A 41 1.15 -22.51 12.72
C ASP A 41 0.37 -23.82 12.96
N LEU A 42 1.09 -24.93 13.20
CA LEU A 42 0.45 -26.20 13.55
C LEU A 42 -0.30 -26.11 14.89
N SER A 43 0.27 -25.39 15.88
CA SER A 43 -0.35 -25.23 17.20
C SER A 43 -1.61 -24.36 17.15
N MET A 44 -1.61 -23.32 16.31
CA MET A 44 -2.79 -22.48 16.03
C MET A 44 -3.89 -23.29 15.34
N GLY A 45 -3.52 -24.13 14.37
CA GLY A 45 -4.47 -25.03 13.68
C GLY A 45 -5.14 -26.05 14.61
N LEU A 46 -4.50 -26.40 15.73
CA LEU A 46 -5.04 -27.28 16.77
C LEU A 46 -5.77 -26.52 17.90
N GLY A 47 -5.86 -25.19 17.83
CA GLY A 47 -6.54 -24.35 18.82
C GLY A 47 -5.86 -24.29 20.19
N ALA A 48 -4.58 -24.68 20.29
CA ALA A 48 -4.01 -25.14 21.55
C ALA A 48 -3.09 -24.14 22.28
N PHE A 49 -2.41 -23.20 21.60
CA PHE A 49 -1.41 -22.35 22.28
C PHE A 49 -0.95 -21.15 21.41
N HIS A 50 -0.71 -19.99 22.03
CA HIS A 50 -0.12 -18.80 21.37
C HIS A 50 1.28 -18.45 21.91
N GLY A 51 1.87 -19.28 22.79
CA GLY A 51 3.11 -18.92 23.47
C GLY A 51 4.37 -19.01 22.61
N LEU A 52 4.28 -19.59 21.40
CA LEU A 52 5.41 -19.63 20.46
C LEU A 52 5.50 -18.37 19.58
N THR A 53 4.40 -17.63 19.41
CA THR A 53 4.33 -16.48 18.51
C THR A 53 5.37 -15.40 18.85
N LEU A 54 5.49 -15.01 20.13
CA LEU A 54 6.49 -14.02 20.55
C LEU A 54 7.93 -14.49 20.28
N LEU A 55 8.23 -15.77 20.57
CA LEU A 55 9.56 -16.32 20.31
C LEU A 55 9.86 -16.38 18.82
N ARG A 56 8.89 -16.81 18.01
CA ARG A 56 8.96 -16.83 16.55
C ARG A 56 9.25 -15.43 16.02
N GLU A 57 8.50 -14.42 16.44
CA GLU A 57 8.69 -13.03 16.00
C GLU A 57 10.08 -12.48 16.33
N ILE A 58 10.60 -12.76 17.53
CA ILE A 58 11.96 -12.36 17.91
C ILE A 58 13.01 -13.04 17.01
N VAL A 59 12.87 -14.35 16.76
CA VAL A 59 13.81 -15.08 15.90
C VAL A 59 13.72 -14.61 14.45
N ALA A 60 12.51 -14.42 13.92
CA ALA A 60 12.27 -13.87 12.59
C ALA A 60 12.91 -12.49 12.42
N ALA A 61 12.75 -11.60 13.42
CA ALA A 61 13.38 -10.28 13.43
C ALA A 61 14.92 -10.36 13.40
N ILE A 62 15.51 -11.30 14.16
CA ILE A 62 16.96 -11.56 14.13
C ILE A 62 17.39 -12.05 12.76
N VAL A 63 16.67 -13.01 12.17
CA VAL A 63 16.95 -13.57 10.83
C VAL A 63 16.91 -12.48 9.77
N LEU A 64 15.90 -11.61 9.80
CA LEU A 64 15.76 -10.50 8.86
C LEU A 64 16.88 -9.47 9.02
N ALA A 65 17.15 -9.04 10.26
CA ALA A 65 18.23 -8.10 10.54
C ALA A 65 19.59 -8.64 10.05
N PHE A 66 19.87 -9.92 10.31
CA PHE A 66 21.10 -10.56 9.88
C PHE A 66 21.13 -10.87 8.38
N ALA A 67 19.98 -11.08 7.73
CA ALA A 67 19.89 -11.33 6.29
C ALA A 67 20.42 -10.13 5.49
N VAL A 68 20.23 -8.89 5.97
CA VAL A 68 20.84 -7.68 5.39
C VAL A 68 22.36 -7.77 5.39
N PHE A 69 22.95 -8.11 6.54
CA PHE A 69 24.40 -8.28 6.64
C PHE A 69 24.91 -9.47 5.81
N VAL A 70 24.18 -10.58 5.77
CA VAL A 70 24.53 -11.74 4.94
C VAL A 70 24.47 -11.38 3.46
N ALA A 71 23.48 -10.61 3.01
CA ALA A 71 23.42 -10.11 1.64
C ALA A 71 24.66 -9.27 1.31
N LEU A 72 25.04 -8.33 2.18
CA LEU A 72 26.26 -7.54 2.00
C LEU A 72 27.51 -8.43 2.00
N ILE A 73 27.62 -9.41 2.90
CA ILE A 73 28.73 -10.37 2.94
C ILE A 73 28.79 -11.18 1.65
N LEU A 74 27.66 -11.64 1.12
CA LEU A 74 27.63 -12.40 -0.14
C LEU A 74 28.11 -11.54 -1.31
N VAL A 75 27.88 -10.24 -1.26
CA VAL A 75 28.32 -9.29 -2.30
C VAL A 75 29.81 -9.01 -2.18
N PHE A 76 30.26 -8.64 -0.98
CA PHE A 76 31.60 -8.09 -0.75
C PHE A 76 32.66 -9.11 -0.32
N VAL A 77 32.27 -10.30 0.14
CA VAL A 77 33.18 -11.36 0.60
C VAL A 77 33.14 -12.56 -0.35
N PRO A 78 33.93 -12.56 -1.44
CA PRO A 78 33.84 -13.58 -2.48
C PRO A 78 34.30 -14.97 -2.05
N GLN A 79 34.95 -15.09 -0.89
CA GLN A 79 35.32 -16.36 -0.26
C GLN A 79 34.10 -17.09 0.31
N VAL A 80 33.00 -16.40 0.62
CA VAL A 80 31.77 -17.04 1.10
C VAL A 80 31.13 -17.85 -0.05
N PRO A 81 30.76 -19.13 0.18
CA PRO A 81 30.21 -20.00 -0.85
C PRO A 81 28.78 -19.59 -1.21
N LYS A 82 28.63 -18.64 -2.15
CA LYS A 82 27.35 -18.04 -2.58
C LYS A 82 26.24 -19.05 -2.86
N ARG A 83 26.56 -20.17 -3.50
CA ARG A 83 25.60 -21.26 -3.81
C ARG A 83 24.86 -21.83 -2.60
N ILE A 84 25.44 -21.67 -1.41
CA ILE A 84 24.87 -22.16 -0.15
C ILE A 84 23.91 -21.13 0.44
N PHE A 85 24.29 -19.86 0.43
CA PHE A 85 23.62 -18.82 1.22
C PHE A 85 22.70 -17.90 0.39
N VAL A 86 22.87 -17.83 -0.93
CA VAL A 86 22.04 -16.95 -1.78
C VAL A 86 20.57 -17.36 -1.73
N LEU A 87 20.24 -18.65 -1.86
CA LEU A 87 18.84 -19.08 -1.84
C LEU A 87 18.16 -18.82 -0.49
N PRO A 88 18.75 -19.20 0.68
CA PRO A 88 18.22 -18.79 1.98
C PRO A 88 18.08 -17.28 2.15
N ALA A 89 19.05 -16.48 1.66
CA ALA A 89 19.01 -15.03 1.84
C ALA A 89 17.90 -14.40 0.99
N VAL A 90 17.79 -14.80 -0.28
CA VAL A 90 16.70 -14.39 -1.17
C VAL A 90 15.35 -14.80 -0.59
N TYR A 91 15.24 -16.03 -0.09
CA TYR A 91 14.03 -16.49 0.57
C TYR A 91 13.67 -15.63 1.79
N ALA A 92 14.65 -15.29 2.65
CA ALA A 92 14.39 -14.45 3.82
C ALA A 92 13.79 -13.08 3.43
N PHE A 93 14.32 -12.42 2.40
CA PHE A 93 13.72 -11.17 1.89
C PHE A 93 12.35 -11.40 1.24
N TRP A 94 12.24 -12.45 0.44
CA TRP A 94 11.02 -12.77 -0.30
C TRP A 94 9.85 -13.15 0.61
N ALA A 95 10.08 -13.94 1.65
CA ALA A 95 9.08 -14.29 2.65
C ALA A 95 8.58 -13.06 3.42
N ASN A 96 9.46 -12.08 3.68
CA ASN A 96 9.08 -10.79 4.27
C ASN A 96 8.31 -9.87 3.32
N LEU A 97 8.36 -10.13 2.01
CA LEU A 97 7.43 -9.57 1.02
C LEU A 97 6.18 -10.45 0.86
N TRP A 98 5.78 -11.11 1.96
CA TRP A 98 4.63 -12.01 2.06
C TRP A 98 4.70 -13.19 1.10
N GLY A 99 5.89 -13.58 0.63
CA GLY A 99 6.01 -14.71 -0.30
C GLY A 99 5.25 -14.49 -1.62
N TRP A 100 5.09 -13.24 -2.08
CA TRP A 100 4.41 -12.97 -3.34
C TRP A 100 5.13 -13.64 -4.54
N PRO A 101 4.45 -14.31 -5.48
CA PRO A 101 3.00 -14.33 -5.69
C PRO A 101 2.22 -15.42 -4.93
N LEU A 102 2.90 -16.32 -4.20
CA LEU A 102 2.25 -17.46 -3.53
C LEU A 102 1.17 -17.03 -2.53
N ALA A 103 1.38 -15.95 -1.76
CA ALA A 103 0.33 -15.44 -0.87
C ALA A 103 -0.85 -14.76 -1.61
N ALA A 104 -0.62 -14.19 -2.79
CA ALA A 104 -1.69 -13.52 -3.54
C ALA A 104 -2.67 -14.53 -4.18
N THR A 105 -2.22 -15.74 -4.51
CA THR A 105 -3.09 -16.78 -5.10
C THR A 105 -3.83 -17.61 -4.04
N ALA A 106 -3.52 -17.43 -2.76
CA ALA A 106 -4.02 -18.26 -1.68
C ALA A 106 -5.48 -17.98 -1.26
N GLY A 107 -6.04 -16.79 -1.53
CA GLY A 107 -7.48 -16.46 -1.34
C GLY A 107 -8.05 -16.54 0.09
N GLN A 108 -7.26 -17.05 1.03
CA GLN A 108 -7.44 -17.20 2.47
C GLN A 108 -6.02 -17.08 3.05
N PRO A 109 -5.82 -16.87 4.36
CA PRO A 109 -4.55 -17.21 4.97
C PRO A 109 -4.41 -18.73 4.86
N LEU A 110 -3.96 -19.23 3.71
CA LEU A 110 -3.23 -20.49 3.68
C LEU A 110 -2.16 -20.29 4.74
N SER A 111 -2.26 -21.13 5.77
CA SER A 111 -1.25 -21.27 6.82
C SER A 111 0.13 -21.05 6.22
N SER A 112 0.97 -20.22 6.81
CA SER A 112 2.36 -20.00 6.37
C SER A 112 3.15 -21.30 6.19
N LEU A 113 2.64 -22.44 6.70
CA LEU A 113 3.14 -23.81 6.49
C LEU A 113 3.86 -24.09 5.15
N PRO A 114 3.32 -23.87 3.93
CA PRO A 114 4.10 -24.14 2.71
C PRO A 114 5.37 -23.30 2.63
N LEU A 115 5.33 -22.03 3.05
CA LEU A 115 6.51 -21.17 3.15
C LEU A 115 7.47 -21.74 4.20
N ASP A 116 6.97 -22.08 5.39
CA ASP A 116 7.81 -22.63 6.47
C ASP A 116 8.51 -23.94 6.06
N PHE A 117 7.82 -24.82 5.32
CA PHE A 117 8.43 -26.03 4.76
C PHE A 117 9.50 -25.72 3.71
N ILE A 118 9.29 -24.72 2.85
CA ILE A 118 10.31 -24.25 1.91
C ILE A 118 11.52 -23.71 2.69
N GLN A 119 11.30 -22.92 3.75
CA GLN A 119 12.37 -22.41 4.61
C GLN A 119 13.20 -23.53 5.21
N ILE A 120 12.56 -24.54 5.82
CA ILE A 120 13.22 -25.71 6.40
C ILE A 120 13.98 -26.48 5.32
N ALA A 121 13.39 -26.70 4.15
CA ALA A 121 14.04 -27.40 3.05
C ALA A 121 15.30 -26.67 2.56
N LEU A 122 15.23 -25.34 2.41
CA LEU A 122 16.36 -24.49 2.04
C LEU A 122 17.44 -24.50 3.12
N ALA A 123 17.06 -24.44 4.40
CA ALA A 123 17.98 -24.52 5.53
C ALA A 123 18.71 -25.88 5.57
N ALA A 124 17.96 -26.98 5.44
CA ALA A 124 18.51 -28.34 5.41
C ALA A 124 19.45 -28.54 4.21
N LEU A 125 19.07 -28.05 3.03
CA LEU A 125 19.91 -28.09 1.83
C LEU A 125 21.20 -27.30 2.02
N ALA A 126 21.13 -26.09 2.59
CA ALA A 126 22.29 -25.27 2.86
C ALA A 126 23.22 -25.93 3.88
N LEU A 127 22.70 -26.45 5.00
CA LEU A 127 23.46 -27.18 6.01
C LEU A 127 24.13 -28.44 5.44
N TYR A 128 23.42 -29.19 4.58
CA TYR A 128 23.98 -30.34 3.87
C TYR A 128 25.14 -29.93 2.95
N GLN A 129 25.00 -28.83 2.21
CA GLN A 129 26.10 -28.30 1.39
C GLN A 129 27.29 -27.81 2.21
N VAL A 130 27.07 -27.19 3.38
CA VAL A 130 28.13 -26.82 4.32
C VAL A 130 28.87 -28.07 4.81
N ARG A 131 28.13 -29.13 5.16
CA ARG A 131 28.71 -30.43 5.55
C ARG A 131 29.53 -31.06 4.44
N LYS A 132 29.05 -31.04 3.20
CA LYS A 132 29.80 -31.55 2.04
C LYS A 132 31.09 -30.75 1.79
N LEU A 133 31.07 -29.44 2.06
CA LEU A 133 32.23 -28.56 1.84
C LEU A 133 33.29 -28.66 2.94
N SER A 134 32.87 -28.71 4.21
CA SER A 134 33.75 -28.57 5.38
C SER A 134 33.91 -29.84 6.23
N GLY A 135 33.13 -30.88 5.95
CA GLY A 135 32.99 -32.05 6.83
C GLY A 135 32.19 -31.79 8.11
N ARG A 136 31.66 -30.56 8.29
CA ARG A 136 30.97 -30.10 9.51
C ARG A 136 29.71 -29.30 9.15
N PHE A 137 28.79 -29.12 10.08
CA PHE A 137 27.58 -28.33 9.81
C PHE A 137 27.80 -26.81 9.85
N LEU A 138 28.94 -26.33 10.34
CA LEU A 138 29.26 -24.91 10.47
C LEU A 138 30.60 -24.61 9.80
N LEU A 139 30.69 -23.46 9.13
CA LEU A 139 31.90 -23.02 8.44
C LEU A 139 32.91 -22.43 9.42
N ARG A 140 34.18 -22.77 9.22
CA ARG A 140 35.34 -22.04 9.76
C ARG A 140 36.02 -21.25 8.66
N ALA A 141 36.82 -20.27 9.05
CA ALA A 141 37.59 -19.46 8.10
C ALA A 141 38.54 -20.29 7.22
N THR A 142 39.01 -21.43 7.72
CA THR A 142 39.85 -22.39 6.98
C THR A 142 39.12 -23.07 5.83
N ASP A 143 37.79 -23.20 5.93
CA ASP A 143 36.95 -23.92 4.97
C ASP A 143 36.58 -23.02 3.78
N LEU A 144 36.82 -21.71 3.89
CA LEU A 144 36.50 -20.75 2.84
C LEU A 144 37.51 -20.84 1.69
N PRO A 145 37.05 -21.00 0.43
CA PRO A 145 37.94 -21.07 -0.73
C PRO A 145 38.82 -19.83 -0.85
N VAL A 146 40.07 -20.03 -1.27
CA VAL A 146 40.91 -18.94 -1.76
C VAL A 146 40.37 -18.50 -3.12
N LYS A 147 40.12 -17.21 -3.30
CA LYS A 147 39.63 -16.66 -4.58
C LYS A 147 40.57 -15.56 -5.05
N THR A 148 40.98 -15.66 -6.31
CA THR A 148 41.71 -14.62 -7.04
C THR A 148 40.72 -13.66 -7.70
N HIS A 149 41.20 -12.47 -8.09
CA HIS A 149 40.41 -11.41 -8.75
C HIS A 149 39.28 -10.82 -7.90
N LEU A 150 39.59 -10.45 -6.66
CA LEU A 150 38.66 -9.83 -5.71
C LEU A 150 37.94 -8.61 -6.32
N VAL A 151 38.72 -7.68 -6.89
CA VAL A 151 38.23 -6.39 -7.41
C VAL A 151 37.16 -6.58 -8.49
N ARG A 152 37.45 -7.37 -9.54
CA ARG A 152 36.49 -7.63 -10.64
C ARG A 152 35.19 -8.24 -10.11
N ARG A 153 35.28 -9.17 -9.16
CA ARG A 153 34.10 -9.83 -8.57
C ARG A 153 33.28 -8.87 -7.74
N THR A 154 33.92 -7.99 -6.97
CA THR A 154 33.25 -6.95 -6.21
C THR A 154 32.50 -5.99 -7.13
N PHE A 155 33.09 -5.54 -8.25
CA PHE A 155 32.40 -4.69 -9.23
C PHE A 155 31.17 -5.39 -9.85
N ILE A 156 31.30 -6.67 -10.23
CA ILE A 156 30.14 -7.44 -10.75
C ILE A 156 29.05 -7.56 -9.67
N ALA A 157 29.43 -7.87 -8.42
CA ALA A 157 28.48 -8.01 -7.33
C ALA A 157 27.77 -6.68 -7.02
N LEU A 158 28.51 -5.57 -7.01
CA LEU A 158 27.94 -4.22 -6.87
C LEU A 158 26.94 -3.91 -7.99
N GLY A 159 27.27 -4.24 -9.24
CA GLY A 159 26.35 -4.06 -10.37
C GLY A 159 25.06 -4.87 -10.22
N VAL A 160 25.16 -6.13 -9.77
CA VAL A 160 23.99 -6.99 -9.51
C VAL A 160 23.14 -6.44 -8.36
N VAL A 161 23.76 -6.00 -7.26
CA VAL A 161 23.04 -5.39 -6.12
C VAL A 161 22.36 -4.11 -6.55
N PHE A 162 23.07 -3.24 -7.27
CA PHE A 162 22.53 -1.98 -7.75
C PHE A 162 21.32 -2.21 -8.64
N LEU A 163 21.40 -3.15 -9.60
CA LEU A 163 20.28 -3.53 -10.45
C LEU A 163 19.12 -4.14 -9.64
N GLY A 164 19.43 -4.99 -8.67
CA GLY A 164 18.44 -5.58 -7.77
C GLY A 164 17.71 -4.53 -6.94
N LEU A 165 18.42 -3.56 -6.37
CA LEU A 165 17.85 -2.44 -5.63
C LEU A 165 17.04 -1.52 -6.54
N LEU A 166 17.50 -1.26 -7.76
CA LEU A 166 16.78 -0.45 -8.74
C LEU A 166 15.40 -1.02 -9.08
N VAL A 167 15.26 -2.35 -9.06
CA VAL A 167 13.97 -3.04 -9.29
C VAL A 167 13.18 -3.21 -8.00
N ALA A 168 13.83 -3.60 -6.90
CA ALA A 168 13.16 -3.89 -5.63
C ALA A 168 12.61 -2.63 -4.96
N MET A 169 13.35 -1.51 -4.98
CA MET A 169 12.94 -0.27 -4.31
C MET A 169 11.61 0.28 -4.84
N PRO A 170 11.36 0.39 -6.16
CA PRO A 170 10.05 0.80 -6.67
C PRO A 170 8.92 -0.14 -6.26
N ILE A 171 9.15 -1.46 -6.25
CA ILE A 171 8.13 -2.45 -5.87
C ILE A 171 7.76 -2.30 -4.40
N VAL A 172 8.77 -2.24 -3.51
CA VAL A 172 8.56 -2.05 -2.08
C VAL A 172 7.91 -0.70 -1.82
N GLY A 173 8.38 0.37 -2.46
CA GLY A 173 7.81 1.71 -2.35
C GLY A 173 6.35 1.74 -2.78
N ALA A 174 6.01 1.16 -3.92
CA ALA A 174 4.63 1.06 -4.40
C ALA A 174 3.74 0.29 -3.44
N LYS A 175 4.26 -0.79 -2.84
CA LYS A 175 3.53 -1.57 -1.82
C LYS A 175 3.29 -0.80 -0.54
N LEU A 176 4.31 -0.10 -0.02
CA LEU A 176 4.14 0.74 1.16
C LEU A 176 3.11 1.85 0.93
N VAL A 177 3.11 2.47 -0.25
CA VAL A 177 2.10 3.46 -0.63
C VAL A 177 0.70 2.82 -0.72
N ALA A 178 0.57 1.66 -1.38
CA ALA A 178 -0.70 0.95 -1.49
C ALA A 178 -1.28 0.59 -0.11
N SER A 179 -0.47 0.01 0.78
CA SER A 179 -0.89 -0.34 2.13
C SER A 179 -1.24 0.89 2.97
N ALA A 180 -0.49 1.99 2.84
CA ALA A 180 -0.83 3.24 3.52
C ALA A 180 -2.19 3.79 3.04
N VAL A 181 -2.46 3.75 1.73
CA VAL A 181 -3.76 4.18 1.17
C VAL A 181 -4.90 3.27 1.66
N GLU A 182 -4.71 1.95 1.65
CA GLU A 182 -5.68 0.98 2.17
C GLU A 182 -6.02 1.26 3.65
N GLU A 183 -4.99 1.50 4.48
CA GLU A 183 -5.14 1.83 5.89
C GLU A 183 -5.87 3.17 6.10
N HIS A 184 -5.41 4.23 5.43
CA HIS A 184 -5.98 5.58 5.56
C HIS A 184 -7.43 5.67 5.05
N THR A 185 -7.80 4.86 4.06
CA THR A 185 -9.18 4.81 3.55
C THR A 185 -10.08 3.86 4.33
N GLY A 186 -9.56 3.06 5.27
CA GLY A 186 -10.33 2.04 5.99
C GLY A 186 -10.79 0.88 5.11
N GLY A 187 -9.98 0.51 4.11
CA GLY A 187 -10.28 -0.53 3.12
C GLY A 187 -11.40 -0.14 2.17
N TYR A 188 -11.50 1.16 1.84
CA TYR A 188 -12.39 1.66 0.79
C TYR A 188 -11.70 1.73 -0.57
N ILE A 189 -10.38 1.67 -0.60
CA ILE A 189 -9.56 1.48 -1.80
C ILE A 189 -8.61 0.33 -1.54
N ASP A 190 -8.61 -0.64 -2.44
CA ASP A 190 -7.75 -1.82 -2.39
C ASP A 190 -6.92 -1.94 -3.68
N PHE A 191 -5.64 -2.33 -3.53
CA PHE A 191 -4.75 -2.58 -4.65
C PHE A 191 -4.59 -4.09 -4.87
N THR A 192 -5.32 -4.62 -5.86
CA THR A 192 -5.31 -6.05 -6.18
C THR A 192 -4.25 -6.36 -7.24
N SER A 193 -4.03 -7.64 -7.53
CA SER A 193 -3.16 -8.03 -8.65
C SER A 193 -3.73 -7.67 -10.02
N LYS A 194 -5.03 -7.36 -10.10
CA LYS A 194 -5.74 -7.05 -11.34
C LYS A 194 -5.89 -5.55 -11.56
N GLY A 195 -5.88 -4.75 -10.50
CA GLY A 195 -6.29 -3.36 -10.60
C GLY A 195 -6.42 -2.63 -9.27
N ILE A 196 -7.05 -1.47 -9.33
CA ILE A 196 -7.48 -0.69 -8.18
C ILE A 196 -8.99 -0.85 -8.04
N GLU A 197 -9.43 -1.28 -6.86
CA GLU A 197 -10.82 -1.48 -6.52
C GLU A 197 -11.26 -0.42 -5.50
N ALA A 198 -12.44 0.14 -5.70
CA ALA A 198 -13.11 0.99 -4.74
C ALA A 198 -14.27 0.24 -4.12
N HIS A 199 -14.57 0.51 -2.86
CA HIS A 199 -15.63 -0.20 -2.16
C HIS A 199 -16.86 0.67 -1.95
N GLU A 200 -18.01 0.09 -2.22
CA GLU A 200 -19.30 0.57 -1.77
C GLU A 200 -19.71 -0.16 -0.49
N SER A 201 -20.01 0.56 0.58
CA SER A 201 -20.60 0.01 1.79
C SER A 201 -22.05 0.45 1.93
N VAL A 202 -22.94 -0.49 2.21
CA VAL A 202 -24.37 -0.27 2.36
C VAL A 202 -24.73 -0.29 3.84
N PHE A 203 -25.40 0.76 4.29
CA PHE A 203 -25.92 0.88 5.65
C PHE A 203 -27.43 1.03 5.65
N THR A 204 -28.08 0.54 6.70
CA THR A 204 -29.54 0.61 6.82
C THR A 204 -29.98 1.07 8.21
N LYS A 205 -31.12 1.76 8.25
CA LYS A 205 -31.81 2.17 9.48
C LYS A 205 -33.28 2.45 9.18
N ASP A 206 -34.20 1.81 9.91
CA ASP A 206 -35.65 2.09 9.82
C ASP A 206 -36.19 2.06 8.37
N GLY A 207 -35.74 1.09 7.57
CA GLY A 207 -36.12 0.97 6.15
C GLY A 207 -35.44 1.96 5.20
N LYS A 208 -34.56 2.83 5.70
CA LYS A 208 -33.72 3.73 4.89
C LYS A 208 -32.37 3.10 4.60
N THR A 209 -31.84 3.40 3.43
CA THR A 209 -30.55 2.90 2.94
C THR A 209 -29.59 4.04 2.68
N VAL A 210 -28.34 3.90 3.12
CA VAL A 210 -27.24 4.79 2.77
C VAL A 210 -26.17 3.98 2.04
N ARG A 211 -25.87 4.37 0.80
CA ARG A 211 -24.80 3.82 -0.02
C ARG A 211 -23.60 4.74 0.09
N LEU A 212 -22.53 4.29 0.72
CA LEU A 212 -21.29 5.03 0.90
C LEU A 212 -20.24 4.47 -0.05
N ILE A 213 -19.84 5.26 -1.05
CA ILE A 213 -18.96 4.81 -2.14
C ILE A 213 -17.64 5.58 -2.04
N GLY A 214 -16.55 4.84 -1.82
CA GLY A 214 -15.20 5.41 -1.80
C GLY A 214 -14.78 5.81 -3.21
N MET A 215 -14.50 7.08 -3.42
CA MET A 215 -14.09 7.62 -4.73
C MET A 215 -12.60 7.88 -4.75
N ILE A 216 -11.98 7.66 -5.91
CA ILE A 216 -10.68 8.22 -6.27
C ILE A 216 -10.88 9.22 -7.40
N HIS A 217 -10.00 10.21 -7.53
CA HIS A 217 -10.18 11.27 -8.52
C HIS A 217 -9.78 10.86 -9.94
N ILE A 218 -9.06 9.75 -10.11
CA ILE A 218 -8.58 9.23 -11.40
C ILE A 218 -8.99 7.78 -11.52
N GLY A 219 -9.61 7.40 -12.63
CA GLY A 219 -10.03 6.03 -12.89
C GLY A 219 -10.48 5.83 -14.33
N GLU A 220 -11.00 4.66 -14.67
CA GLU A 220 -11.53 4.44 -16.00
C GLU A 220 -12.77 5.31 -16.25
N GLY A 221 -12.82 5.99 -17.40
CA GLY A 221 -13.97 6.84 -17.72
C GLY A 221 -15.29 6.08 -17.80
N ARG A 222 -15.26 4.79 -18.22
CA ARG A 222 -16.45 3.93 -18.25
C ARG A 222 -16.97 3.66 -16.84
N PHE A 223 -16.07 3.39 -15.90
CA PHE A 223 -16.43 3.12 -14.50
C PHE A 223 -17.25 4.28 -13.91
N TYR A 224 -16.79 5.53 -14.02
CA TYR A 224 -17.54 6.66 -13.46
C TYR A 224 -18.90 6.86 -14.13
N ARG A 225 -18.99 6.72 -15.47
CA ARG A 225 -20.26 6.85 -16.18
C ARG A 225 -21.26 5.78 -15.73
N ASP A 226 -20.81 4.54 -15.62
CA ASP A 226 -21.65 3.41 -15.19
C ASP A 226 -22.07 3.57 -13.73
N LEU A 227 -21.14 4.01 -12.86
CA LEU A 227 -21.42 4.29 -11.46
C LEU A 227 -22.51 5.37 -11.32
N PHE A 228 -22.34 6.54 -11.94
CA PHE A 228 -23.31 7.62 -11.85
C PHE A 228 -24.66 7.27 -12.52
N ALA A 229 -24.65 6.43 -13.56
CA ALA A 229 -25.86 5.92 -14.19
C ALA A 229 -26.61 4.90 -13.29
N SER A 230 -25.90 4.22 -12.38
CA SER A 230 -26.48 3.22 -11.46
C SER A 230 -27.25 3.84 -10.28
N PHE A 231 -27.17 5.16 -10.08
CA PHE A 231 -27.84 5.80 -8.95
C PHE A 231 -29.36 5.82 -9.16
N PRO A 232 -30.17 5.41 -8.16
CA PRO A 232 -31.62 5.45 -8.26
C PRO A 232 -32.11 6.86 -8.55
N SER A 233 -33.13 6.99 -9.40
CA SER A 233 -33.64 8.30 -9.82
C SER A 233 -34.33 9.08 -8.71
N ASP A 234 -34.78 8.39 -7.65
CA ASP A 234 -35.44 8.90 -6.45
C ASP A 234 -34.49 9.03 -5.24
N ALA A 235 -33.21 8.68 -5.40
CA ALA A 235 -32.24 8.80 -4.31
C ALA A 235 -31.78 10.24 -4.12
N LEU A 236 -31.46 10.59 -2.87
CA LEU A 236 -30.68 11.78 -2.54
C LEU A 236 -29.19 11.49 -2.73
N VAL A 237 -28.54 12.20 -3.64
CA VAL A 237 -27.10 12.06 -3.90
C VAL A 237 -26.37 13.26 -3.28
N LEU A 238 -25.46 12.99 -2.35
CA LEU A 238 -24.63 14.01 -1.70
C LEU A 238 -23.24 13.97 -2.32
N VAL A 239 -23.00 14.85 -3.29
CA VAL A 239 -21.76 14.83 -4.08
C VAL A 239 -20.68 15.72 -3.46
N GLU A 240 -19.46 15.22 -3.53
CA GLU A 240 -18.25 16.00 -3.27
C GLU A 240 -18.06 17.08 -4.34
N GLY A 241 -17.47 18.21 -3.95
CA GLY A 241 -17.17 19.29 -4.88
C GLY A 241 -16.96 20.59 -4.16
N VAL A 242 -15.73 20.81 -3.71
CA VAL A 242 -15.32 22.07 -3.08
C VAL A 242 -15.58 23.21 -4.06
N SER A 243 -16.41 24.18 -3.66
CA SER A 243 -16.65 25.39 -4.45
C SER A 243 -15.54 26.40 -4.22
N ASP A 244 -15.27 27.25 -5.20
CA ASP A 244 -14.36 28.40 -5.03
C ASP A 244 -15.06 29.68 -5.48
N GLU A 245 -16.10 30.07 -4.73
CA GLU A 245 -16.92 31.23 -5.07
C GLU A 245 -16.13 32.54 -5.12
N LYS A 246 -15.02 32.61 -4.37
CA LYS A 246 -14.16 33.81 -4.27
C LYS A 246 -12.91 33.73 -5.14
N GLY A 247 -12.70 32.66 -5.91
CA GLY A 247 -11.53 32.50 -6.79
C GLY A 247 -10.19 32.52 -6.05
N LEU A 248 -10.14 31.92 -4.85
CA LEU A 248 -8.95 31.88 -4.00
C LEU A 248 -7.87 30.93 -4.55
N LEU A 249 -8.26 29.98 -5.40
CA LEU A 249 -7.35 29.11 -6.13
C LEU A 249 -7.06 29.71 -7.51
N LYS A 250 -5.78 29.98 -7.79
CA LYS A 250 -5.33 30.54 -9.07
C LYS A 250 -5.33 29.52 -10.23
N GLY A 251 -5.71 28.27 -9.97
CA GLY A 251 -5.76 27.18 -10.92
C GLY A 251 -6.76 26.11 -10.49
N LYS A 252 -7.12 25.22 -11.40
CA LYS A 252 -7.96 24.05 -11.09
C LYS A 252 -7.08 22.92 -10.58
N PHE A 253 -7.54 22.19 -9.57
CA PHE A 253 -7.05 20.84 -9.33
C PHE A 253 -7.42 20.01 -10.55
N SER A 254 -6.45 19.74 -11.40
CA SER A 254 -6.65 18.99 -12.64
C SER A 254 -5.69 17.82 -12.64
N TYR A 255 -6.26 16.62 -12.71
CA TYR A 255 -5.50 15.39 -12.81
C TYR A 255 -5.29 14.95 -14.26
N ASN A 256 -5.80 15.73 -15.22
CA ASN A 256 -5.82 15.39 -16.65
C ASN A 256 -4.46 14.99 -17.24
N HIS A 257 -3.36 15.59 -16.80
CA HIS A 257 -2.04 15.21 -17.31
C HIS A 257 -1.65 13.78 -16.91
N ILE A 258 -1.85 13.45 -15.63
CA ILE A 258 -1.54 12.11 -15.10
C ILE A 258 -2.57 11.10 -15.62
N ALA A 259 -3.85 11.45 -15.57
CA ALA A 259 -4.93 10.62 -16.08
C ALA A 259 -4.72 10.29 -17.56
N GLY A 260 -4.47 11.30 -18.40
CA GLY A 260 -4.23 11.12 -19.82
C GLY A 260 -2.97 10.30 -20.15
N ALA A 261 -1.88 10.49 -19.38
CA ALA A 261 -0.66 9.69 -19.55
C ALA A 261 -0.88 8.20 -19.23
N LEU A 262 -1.85 7.88 -18.38
CA LEU A 262 -2.23 6.51 -18.00
C LEU A 262 -3.44 5.97 -18.79
N GLY A 263 -4.01 6.74 -19.73
CA GLY A 263 -5.25 6.35 -20.43
C GLY A 263 -6.50 6.36 -19.55
N LEU A 264 -6.45 7.05 -18.41
CA LEU A 264 -7.53 7.20 -17.43
C LEU A 264 -8.26 8.54 -17.59
N ALA A 265 -9.35 8.71 -16.85
CA ALA A 265 -10.18 9.91 -16.81
C ALA A 265 -10.28 10.50 -15.41
N GLU A 266 -10.48 11.81 -15.33
CA GLU A 266 -10.76 12.52 -14.08
C GLU A 266 -12.26 12.42 -13.72
N GLN A 267 -12.56 12.09 -12.46
CA GLN A 267 -13.93 12.00 -11.93
C GLN A 267 -14.70 13.31 -12.09
N SER A 268 -14.05 14.45 -11.80
CA SER A 268 -14.71 15.76 -11.67
C SER A 268 -15.43 16.20 -12.94
N GLY A 269 -14.83 15.95 -14.11
CA GLY A 269 -15.41 16.26 -15.43
C GLY A 269 -16.67 15.45 -15.70
N ILE A 270 -16.60 14.12 -15.53
CA ILE A 270 -17.73 13.20 -15.75
C ILE A 270 -18.86 13.47 -14.76
N GLN A 271 -18.52 13.74 -13.49
CA GLN A 271 -19.50 14.11 -12.48
C GLN A 271 -20.21 15.42 -12.83
N ALA A 272 -19.48 16.44 -13.30
CA ALA A 272 -20.07 17.70 -13.72
C ALA A 272 -21.03 17.55 -14.91
N GLU A 273 -20.67 16.73 -15.90
CA GLU A 273 -21.55 16.39 -17.04
C GLU A 273 -22.84 15.69 -16.59
N TRP A 274 -22.71 14.69 -15.71
CA TRP A 274 -23.85 13.97 -15.14
C TRP A 274 -24.77 14.89 -14.33
N MET A 275 -24.19 15.77 -13.51
CA MET A 275 -24.92 16.79 -12.74
C MET A 275 -25.71 17.75 -13.66
N ALA A 276 -25.07 18.24 -14.73
CA ALA A 276 -25.71 19.14 -15.69
C ALA A 276 -26.90 18.47 -16.38
N LYS A 277 -26.76 17.19 -16.75
CA LYS A 277 -27.85 16.38 -17.31
C LYS A 277 -29.02 16.25 -16.33
N LYS A 278 -28.75 15.93 -15.05
CA LYS A 278 -29.77 15.81 -14.01
C LYS A 278 -30.51 17.12 -13.72
N ALA A 279 -29.79 18.24 -13.74
CA ALA A 279 -30.40 19.57 -13.61
C ALA A 279 -31.35 19.87 -14.78
N GLY A 280 -30.96 19.53 -16.01
CA GLY A 280 -31.81 19.68 -17.19
C GLY A 280 -33.07 18.81 -17.16
N GLU A 281 -32.96 17.55 -16.72
CA GLU A 281 -34.10 16.63 -16.54
C GLU A 281 -35.12 17.17 -15.52
N THR A 282 -34.63 17.76 -14.43
CA THR A 282 -35.47 18.33 -13.36
C THR A 282 -36.24 19.55 -13.86
N ALA A 283 -35.59 20.42 -14.65
CA ALA A 283 -36.21 21.62 -15.21
C ALA A 283 -37.33 21.33 -16.23
N GLN A 284 -37.34 20.14 -16.84
CA GLN A 284 -38.33 19.74 -17.85
C GLN A 284 -39.56 19.01 -17.30
N LYS A 285 -39.56 18.59 -16.02
CA LYS A 285 -40.68 17.85 -15.43
C LYS A 285 -41.78 18.83 -14.98
N PRO A 286 -43.03 18.75 -15.50
CA PRO A 286 -44.11 19.64 -15.08
C PRO A 286 -44.38 19.47 -13.58
N ALA A 287 -44.54 20.59 -12.86
CA ALA A 287 -44.92 20.62 -11.45
C ALA A 287 -46.39 20.18 -11.27
N ALA A 288 -46.65 18.88 -11.47
CA ALA A 288 -47.91 18.27 -11.05
C ALA A 288 -47.78 17.88 -9.58
N ASP A 289 -48.62 18.48 -8.74
CA ASP A 289 -48.80 18.26 -7.29
C ASP A 289 -47.73 18.86 -6.35
N ALA A 290 -47.84 20.16 -6.14
CA ALA A 290 -47.04 20.99 -5.24
C ALA A 290 -47.39 20.82 -3.74
N ALA A 291 -47.23 19.62 -3.19
CA ALA A 291 -47.35 19.40 -1.74
C ALA A 291 -46.07 18.83 -1.08
N VAL A 292 -45.10 18.35 -1.86
CA VAL A 292 -43.79 17.92 -1.35
C VAL A 292 -42.72 18.74 -2.05
N PRO A 293 -41.86 19.49 -1.34
CA PRO A 293 -40.73 20.17 -1.94
C PRO A 293 -39.92 19.13 -2.72
N GLN A 294 -39.77 19.32 -4.03
CA GLN A 294 -38.79 18.56 -4.81
C GLN A 294 -37.41 18.99 -4.31
N VAL A 295 -36.91 18.29 -3.29
CA VAL A 295 -35.51 18.34 -2.91
C VAL A 295 -34.75 17.98 -4.18
N SER A 296 -33.83 18.84 -4.62
CA SER A 296 -32.90 18.46 -5.68
C SER A 296 -32.29 17.12 -5.28
N ASN A 297 -32.57 16.07 -6.06
CA ASN A 297 -32.07 14.72 -5.78
C ASN A 297 -30.54 14.66 -5.81
N VAL A 298 -29.87 15.75 -6.20
CA VAL A 298 -28.42 15.90 -6.03
C VAL A 298 -28.07 17.20 -5.32
N ILE A 299 -27.29 17.12 -4.25
CA ILE A 299 -26.84 18.25 -3.44
C ILE A 299 -25.31 18.23 -3.37
N ARG A 300 -24.68 19.38 -3.64
CA ARG A 300 -23.27 19.59 -3.30
C ARG A 300 -23.16 19.73 -1.79
N ALA A 301 -22.56 18.75 -1.13
CA ALA A 301 -22.54 18.65 0.32
C ALA A 301 -21.19 19.04 0.94
N ASP A 302 -20.35 19.72 0.17
CA ASP A 302 -19.00 20.14 0.55
C ASP A 302 -18.97 21.58 1.10
N ILE A 303 -17.79 22.03 1.53
CA ILE A 303 -17.53 23.41 1.92
C ILE A 303 -17.02 24.24 0.74
N ASP A 304 -17.03 25.56 0.90
CA ASP A 304 -16.36 26.47 -0.02
C ASP A 304 -14.89 26.63 0.37
N ILE A 305 -14.00 26.90 -0.59
CA ILE A 305 -12.58 27.15 -0.33
C ILE A 305 -12.41 28.28 0.69
N SER A 306 -13.31 29.28 0.68
CA SER A 306 -13.23 30.39 1.63
C SER A 306 -13.61 30.04 3.06
N ASP A 307 -14.10 28.82 3.32
CA ASP A 307 -14.27 28.30 4.66
C ASP A 307 -12.95 27.78 5.25
N PHE A 308 -11.91 27.55 4.45
CA PHE A 308 -10.60 27.11 4.92
C PHE A 308 -9.76 28.25 5.53
N SER A 309 -8.81 27.89 6.39
CA SER A 309 -7.79 28.85 6.83
C SER A 309 -6.93 29.27 5.64
N ALA A 310 -6.38 30.49 5.70
CA ALA A 310 -5.48 30.99 4.65
C ALA A 310 -4.29 30.04 4.40
N LYS A 311 -3.78 29.40 5.46
CA LYS A 311 -2.70 28.42 5.37
C LYS A 311 -3.13 27.16 4.60
N THR A 312 -4.32 26.63 4.85
CA THR A 312 -4.89 25.51 4.09
C THR A 312 -5.10 25.88 2.63
N VAL A 313 -5.61 27.09 2.34
CA VAL A 313 -5.77 27.58 0.96
C VAL A 313 -4.43 27.70 0.23
N ASP A 314 -3.39 28.21 0.90
CA ASP A 314 -2.05 28.31 0.33
C ASP A 314 -1.45 26.92 0.09
N PHE A 315 -1.62 25.99 1.03
CA PHE A 315 -1.21 24.59 0.85
C PHE A 315 -1.91 23.93 -0.34
N LEU A 316 -3.23 24.09 -0.43
CA LEU A 316 -4.05 23.58 -1.54
C LEU A 316 -3.58 24.14 -2.89
N ARG A 317 -3.25 25.43 -2.96
CA ARG A 317 -2.68 26.05 -4.17
C ARG A 317 -1.38 25.37 -4.58
N GLU A 318 -0.49 25.13 -3.63
CA GLU A 318 0.80 24.47 -3.90
C GLU A 318 0.66 23.01 -4.32
N VAL A 319 -0.28 22.27 -3.72
CA VAL A 319 -0.64 20.92 -4.13
C VAL A 319 -1.17 20.91 -5.57
N GLY A 320 -2.05 21.86 -5.93
CA GLY A 320 -2.54 22.00 -7.30
C GLY A 320 -1.41 22.27 -8.30
N GLU A 321 -0.45 23.12 -7.93
CA GLU A 321 0.74 23.39 -8.74
C GLU A 321 1.71 22.20 -8.80
N LEU A 322 1.78 21.38 -7.74
CA LEU A 322 2.55 20.14 -7.70
C LEU A 322 2.00 19.11 -8.70
N TYR A 323 0.69 18.89 -8.71
CA TYR A 323 0.05 17.98 -9.66
C TYR A 323 0.11 18.47 -11.11
N SER A 324 0.20 19.78 -11.30
CA SER A 324 0.35 20.41 -12.61
C SER A 324 1.82 20.56 -13.04
N ALA A 325 2.77 19.99 -12.30
CA ALA A 325 4.20 20.15 -12.59
C ALA A 325 4.58 19.47 -13.93
N PRO A 326 5.33 20.16 -14.82
CA PRO A 326 5.67 19.64 -16.15
C PRO A 326 6.73 18.54 -16.13
N SER A 327 7.42 18.33 -15.00
CA SER A 327 8.41 17.27 -14.84
C SER A 327 8.58 16.87 -13.39
N ILE A 328 9.08 15.65 -13.19
CA ILE A 328 9.38 15.09 -11.87
C ILE A 328 10.38 15.96 -11.08
N TRP A 329 11.32 16.62 -11.75
CA TRP A 329 12.29 17.51 -11.11
C TRP A 329 11.67 18.80 -10.59
N VAL A 330 10.64 19.32 -11.26
CA VAL A 330 9.87 20.47 -10.76
C VAL A 330 8.99 20.02 -9.59
N ALA A 331 8.34 18.86 -9.71
CA ALA A 331 7.55 18.28 -8.62
C ALA A 331 8.40 18.05 -7.35
N TRP A 332 9.59 17.46 -7.49
CA TRP A 332 10.51 17.23 -6.37
C TRP A 332 10.93 18.52 -5.66
N ARG A 333 11.31 19.55 -6.41
CA ARG A 333 11.64 20.86 -5.82
C ARG A 333 10.47 21.50 -5.09
N ARG A 334 9.24 21.31 -5.61
CA ARG A 334 8.02 21.77 -4.93
C ARG A 334 7.78 21.01 -3.63
N ILE A 335 7.92 19.70 -3.63
CA ILE A 335 7.83 18.87 -2.41
C ILE A 335 8.84 19.35 -1.37
N GLN A 336 10.10 19.58 -1.76
CA GLN A 336 11.12 20.13 -0.85
C GLN A 336 10.70 21.50 -0.29
N SER A 337 10.26 22.43 -1.15
CA SER A 337 9.81 23.74 -0.70
C SER A 337 8.56 23.71 0.20
N MET A 338 7.69 22.71 0.03
CA MET A 338 6.55 22.48 0.91
C MET A 338 7.04 21.97 2.27
N SER A 339 7.95 21.00 2.27
CA SER A 339 8.55 20.45 3.50
C SER A 339 9.26 21.51 4.34
N ASP A 340 9.88 22.51 3.71
CA ASP A 340 10.53 23.61 4.42
C ASP A 340 9.52 24.63 5.00
N ARG A 341 8.31 24.71 4.43
CA ARG A 341 7.30 25.73 4.79
C ARG A 341 6.24 25.25 5.76
N TYR A 342 5.89 23.97 5.73
CA TYR A 342 4.84 23.41 6.57
C TYR A 342 5.47 22.49 7.63
N THR A 343 5.25 22.82 8.90
CA THR A 343 5.63 21.94 10.01
C THR A 343 4.66 20.77 10.14
N ASP A 344 5.03 19.72 10.85
CA ASP A 344 4.13 18.58 11.14
C ASP A 344 2.81 19.04 11.80
N LYS A 345 2.88 20.08 12.64
CA LYS A 345 1.71 20.69 13.26
C LYS A 345 0.82 21.40 12.23
N ASP A 346 1.41 22.06 11.25
CA ASP A 346 0.67 22.70 10.17
C ASP A 346 -0.03 21.66 9.30
N VAL A 347 0.68 20.61 8.89
CA VAL A 347 0.13 19.51 8.10
C VAL A 347 -1.02 18.83 8.84
N SER A 348 -0.87 18.59 10.15
CA SER A 348 -1.94 18.02 10.97
C SER A 348 -3.17 18.92 11.05
N ALA A 349 -3.00 20.24 11.20
CA ALA A 349 -4.11 21.19 11.23
C ALA A 349 -4.82 21.30 9.87
N ILE A 350 -4.04 21.32 8.78
CA ILE A 350 -4.56 21.27 7.40
C ILE A 350 -5.36 19.99 7.19
N TYR A 351 -4.87 18.84 7.64
CA TYR A 351 -5.56 17.56 7.54
C TYR A 351 -6.93 17.58 8.21
N VAL A 352 -7.03 18.12 9.43
CA VAL A 352 -8.31 18.28 10.15
C VAL A 352 -9.29 19.15 9.34
N GLU A 353 -8.82 20.21 8.70
CA GLU A 353 -9.68 21.02 7.83
C GLU A 353 -10.08 20.25 6.56
N LEU A 354 -9.14 19.59 5.90
CA LEU A 354 -9.37 18.88 4.64
C LEU A 354 -10.18 17.59 4.80
N ILE A 355 -10.23 16.98 5.98
CA ILE A 355 -10.98 15.74 6.22
C ILE A 355 -12.15 15.99 7.17
N ASP A 356 -11.86 16.36 8.42
CA ASP A 356 -12.89 16.38 9.47
C ASP A 356 -13.92 17.49 9.26
N LYS A 357 -13.48 18.69 8.87
CA LYS A 357 -14.40 19.82 8.64
C LYS A 357 -15.34 19.56 7.45
N ARG A 358 -14.81 18.97 6.38
CA ARG A 358 -15.61 18.56 5.21
C ARG A 358 -16.59 17.44 5.57
N ASN A 359 -16.13 16.44 6.32
CA ASN A 359 -16.99 15.38 6.85
C ASN A 359 -18.13 15.96 7.70
N ALA A 360 -17.83 16.90 8.60
CA ALA A 360 -18.84 17.55 9.43
C ALA A 360 -19.88 18.31 8.59
N LYS A 361 -19.46 19.01 7.52
CA LYS A 361 -20.36 19.68 6.58
C LYS A 361 -21.26 18.70 5.83
N LEU A 362 -20.68 17.62 5.29
CA LEU A 362 -21.43 16.57 4.61
C LEU A 362 -22.48 15.96 5.54
N ILE A 363 -22.08 15.62 6.76
CA ILE A 363 -22.97 15.03 7.76
C ILE A 363 -24.07 16.01 8.19
N SER A 364 -23.77 17.30 8.34
CA SER A 364 -24.80 18.32 8.59
C SER A 364 -25.79 18.41 7.42
N THR A 365 -25.30 18.29 6.19
CA THR A 365 -26.14 18.29 4.99
C THR A 365 -26.99 17.02 4.91
N PHE A 366 -26.43 15.87 5.27
CA PHE A 366 -27.15 14.61 5.40
C PHE A 366 -28.30 14.73 6.41
N ASP A 367 -28.03 15.22 7.62
CA ASP A 367 -29.04 15.34 8.68
C ASP A 367 -30.22 16.25 8.28
N LYS A 368 -29.95 17.29 7.49
CA LYS A 368 -30.97 18.23 7.01
C LYS A 368 -31.86 17.65 5.90
N ASN A 369 -31.33 16.74 5.08
CA ASN A 369 -31.99 16.35 3.82
C ASN A 369 -32.41 14.88 3.76
N ALA A 370 -31.77 13.97 4.51
CA ALA A 370 -32.04 12.53 4.46
C ALA A 370 -33.39 12.11 5.08
N GLY A 371 -34.08 13.02 5.78
CA GLY A 371 -35.35 12.77 6.43
C GLY A 371 -36.44 12.24 5.48
N GLY A 372 -36.52 12.80 4.27
CA GLY A 372 -37.55 12.48 3.28
C GLY A 372 -37.19 11.41 2.25
N CYS A 373 -35.98 10.85 2.31
CA CYS A 373 -35.46 9.96 1.26
C CYS A 373 -35.34 8.52 1.77
N ALA A 374 -35.79 7.56 0.96
CA ALA A 374 -35.60 6.14 1.23
C ALA A 374 -34.14 5.73 1.02
N THR A 375 -33.49 6.29 -0.01
CA THR A 375 -32.10 6.01 -0.36
C THR A 375 -31.27 7.30 -0.38
N VAL A 376 -30.11 7.26 0.25
CA VAL A 376 -29.08 8.31 0.15
C VAL A 376 -27.81 7.69 -0.43
N VAL A 377 -27.21 8.35 -1.42
CA VAL A 377 -25.94 7.93 -2.04
C VAL A 377 -24.89 8.99 -1.76
N ILE A 378 -23.73 8.57 -1.27
CA ILE A 378 -22.61 9.44 -0.89
C ILE A 378 -21.37 8.96 -1.67
N PRO A 379 -21.16 9.42 -2.92
CA PRO A 379 -19.92 9.21 -3.66
C PRO A 379 -18.91 10.28 -3.26
N TRP A 380 -17.96 9.92 -2.40
CA TRP A 380 -17.02 10.87 -1.79
C TRP A 380 -15.61 10.30 -1.74
N GLY A 381 -14.58 11.15 -1.72
CA GLY A 381 -13.18 10.76 -1.64
C GLY A 381 -12.93 9.71 -0.56
N ALA A 382 -12.25 8.61 -0.93
CA ALA A 382 -12.18 7.42 -0.10
C ALA A 382 -11.52 7.65 1.28
N GLU A 383 -10.61 8.63 1.37
CA GLU A 383 -9.97 9.01 2.63
C GLU A 383 -10.95 9.56 3.68
N HIS A 384 -12.10 10.07 3.24
CA HIS A 384 -13.14 10.56 4.15
C HIS A 384 -14.01 9.44 4.73
N MET A 385 -14.01 8.26 4.12
CA MET A 385 -14.96 7.18 4.40
C MET A 385 -14.95 6.73 5.86
N PRO A 386 -13.80 6.54 6.54
CA PRO A 386 -13.79 6.11 7.94
C PRO A 386 -14.54 7.09 8.86
N GLY A 387 -14.37 8.39 8.65
CA GLY A 387 -15.05 9.44 9.41
C GLY A 387 -16.55 9.48 9.14
N ILE A 388 -16.96 9.36 7.87
CA ILE A 388 -18.37 9.36 7.45
C ILE A 388 -19.08 8.10 7.96
N GLU A 389 -18.47 6.92 7.81
CA GLU A 389 -18.99 5.65 8.33
C GLU A 389 -19.21 5.73 9.85
N LYS A 390 -18.21 6.21 10.59
CA LYS A 390 -18.32 6.41 12.05
C LYS A 390 -19.50 7.32 12.40
N ALA A 391 -19.69 8.41 11.64
CA ALA A 391 -20.79 9.33 11.85
C ALA A 391 -22.17 8.72 11.53
N LEU A 392 -22.27 7.86 10.51
CA LEU A 392 -23.49 7.11 10.18
C LEU A 392 -23.81 6.09 11.28
N ARG A 393 -22.82 5.32 11.75
CA ARG A 393 -23.00 4.36 12.85
C ARG A 393 -23.45 5.03 14.13
N ALA A 394 -22.90 6.20 14.46
CA ALA A 394 -23.34 7.01 15.60
C ALA A 394 -24.82 7.46 15.49
N ARG A 395 -25.38 7.50 14.29
CA ARG A 395 -26.80 7.78 14.02
C ARG A 395 -27.68 6.53 14.02
N GLY A 396 -27.13 5.37 14.34
CA GLY A 396 -27.84 4.09 14.39
C GLY A 396 -27.94 3.37 13.04
N TYR A 397 -27.19 3.80 12.03
CA TYR A 397 -27.10 3.05 10.78
C TYR A 397 -26.23 1.79 10.97
N VAL A 398 -26.76 0.65 10.53
CA VAL A 398 -26.11 -0.65 10.65
C VAL A 398 -25.56 -1.06 9.29
N PHE A 399 -24.30 -1.47 9.28
CA PHE A 399 -23.64 -2.04 8.10
C PHE A 399 -24.33 -3.33 7.66
N GLN A 400 -24.60 -3.45 6.36
CA GLN A 400 -25.23 -4.64 5.76
C GLN A 400 -24.27 -5.39 4.85
N SER A 401 -23.66 -4.68 3.89
CA SER A 401 -22.80 -5.28 2.88
C SER A 401 -21.72 -4.34 2.39
N ARG A 402 -20.68 -4.92 1.79
CA ARG A 402 -19.63 -4.21 1.05
C ARG A 402 -19.46 -4.86 -0.32
N HIS A 403 -19.32 -4.04 -1.35
CA HIS A 403 -19.17 -4.47 -2.74
C HIS A 403 -17.93 -3.82 -3.34
N ALA A 404 -17.10 -4.63 -4.00
CA ALA A 404 -15.95 -4.13 -4.74
C ALA A 404 -16.38 -3.61 -6.12
N LEU A 405 -15.80 -2.49 -6.51
CA LEU A 405 -16.02 -1.79 -7.76
C LEU A 405 -14.67 -1.58 -8.46
N ASN A 406 -14.47 -2.20 -9.61
CA ASN A 406 -13.21 -2.06 -10.35
C ASN A 406 -13.10 -0.64 -10.91
N VAL A 407 -12.15 0.15 -10.41
CA VAL A 407 -11.92 1.52 -10.86
C VAL A 407 -10.90 1.58 -11.98
N VAL A 408 -9.86 0.74 -11.88
CA VAL A 408 -8.77 0.66 -12.86
C VAL A 408 -8.38 -0.80 -13.04
N GLU A 409 -8.37 -1.29 -14.27
CA GLU A 409 -7.76 -2.58 -14.63
C GLU A 409 -6.32 -2.35 -15.10
N TYR A 410 -5.34 -3.03 -14.49
CA TYR A 410 -3.93 -2.88 -14.89
C TYR A 410 -3.68 -3.36 -16.33
N ALA A 411 -4.49 -4.29 -16.81
CA ALA A 411 -4.45 -4.76 -18.20
C ALA A 411 -4.89 -3.69 -19.21
N ALA A 412 -5.56 -2.62 -18.77
CA ALA A 412 -5.97 -1.51 -19.64
C ALA A 412 -4.92 -0.38 -19.70
N LEU A 413 -3.88 -0.44 -18.86
CA LEU A 413 -2.81 0.57 -18.79
C LEU A 413 -1.66 0.34 -19.80
N PHE A 414 -1.65 -0.82 -20.48
CA PHE A 414 -0.61 -1.26 -21.42
C PHE A 414 -1.26 -1.95 -22.63
#